data_AF-I0YZW2-F1
#
_entry.id   AF-I0YZW2-F1
#
_cell.length_a   1.000
_cell.length_b   1.000
_cell.length_c   1.000
_cell.angle_alpha   90.00
_cell.angle_beta   90.00
_cell.angle_gamma   90.00
#
_symmetry.space_group_name_H-M   'P 1'
#
loop_
_entity.id
_entity.type
_entity.pdbx_description
1 polymer ?
#
loop_
_entity_poly.entity_id
_entity_poly.type
_entity_poly.pdbx_seq_one_letter_code
_entity_poly.pdbx_strand_id
1 'polypeptide(L)'
;MVTISEGDALAACGSFAFARAVVEGCPYSSSEALVDRARQIWWTEVPIRGWLQAFEAHPRIGDMKTLRTKHGAFGELSRDEQAAASSANQAILGELAYMNQLYEQRFGHIFIICASGKTANEMLAVIKSRHAPAPFVIELLIAAAEQMKITELRLHKLLSGSRSPSSPAEPAAYAQVERRAGQIQAHLVGNGEAGRSPITTHMLDTSLGKPAAGVGVQLHRRCPGSTAAWQFVVQGTTDPNGRISDLLPPSNSIEPGVYRLTFDVASYMKLCHLAYPNFFPEVAFYPQASITFEISPAQVNEHFHVPLTWSPYGYSTYRGS
;
A
#
# COMPACT_ATOMS: atom_id res chain seq x y z
N MET A 1 -10.15 30.86 -15.95
CA MET A 1 -11.08 29.89 -15.37
C MET A 1 -11.09 28.65 -16.24
N VAL A 2 -10.81 27.48 -15.65
CA VAL A 2 -10.74 26.17 -16.32
C VAL A 2 -11.97 25.36 -15.91
N THR A 3 -12.57 24.68 -16.88
CA THR A 3 -13.67 23.72 -16.66
C THR A 3 -13.28 22.38 -17.28
N ILE A 4 -13.81 21.31 -16.72
CA ILE A 4 -13.63 19.95 -17.25
C ILE A 4 -14.99 19.26 -17.26
N SER A 5 -15.26 18.46 -18.30
CA SER A 5 -16.48 17.66 -18.36
C SER A 5 -16.35 16.41 -17.49
N GLU A 6 -17.47 15.85 -17.04
CA GLU A 6 -17.46 14.57 -16.31
C GLU A 6 -16.85 13.45 -17.15
N GLY A 7 -17.11 13.44 -18.47
CA GLY A 7 -16.53 12.48 -19.40
C GLY A 7 -15.00 12.59 -19.49
N ASP A 8 -14.45 13.81 -19.50
CA ASP A 8 -13.00 14.02 -19.55
C ASP A 8 -12.34 13.67 -18.20
N ALA A 9 -12.97 14.03 -17.08
CA ALA A 9 -12.50 13.66 -15.75
C ALA A 9 -12.54 12.13 -15.54
N LEU A 10 -13.57 11.47 -16.06
CA LEU A 10 -13.68 10.01 -16.07
C LEU A 10 -12.64 9.38 -17.00
N ALA A 11 -12.37 9.95 -18.18
CA ALA A 11 -11.32 9.47 -19.07
C ALA A 11 -9.92 9.61 -18.45
N ALA A 12 -9.70 10.66 -17.65
CA ALA A 12 -8.44 10.87 -16.95
C ALA A 12 -8.21 9.84 -15.83
N CYS A 13 -9.22 9.54 -15.00
CA CYS A 13 -9.04 8.71 -13.80
C CYS A 13 -9.64 7.30 -13.93
N GLY A 14 -10.82 7.15 -14.51
CA GLY A 14 -11.59 5.92 -14.56
C GLY A 14 -12.51 5.72 -13.35
N SER A 15 -12.62 6.68 -12.42
CA SER A 15 -13.51 6.65 -11.26
C SER A 15 -14.64 7.66 -11.38
N PHE A 16 -15.90 7.23 -11.23
CA PHE A 16 -17.06 8.14 -11.24
C PHE A 16 -17.08 9.04 -10.00
N ALA A 17 -16.72 8.52 -8.83
CA ALA A 17 -16.65 9.31 -7.60
C ALA A 17 -15.65 10.46 -7.74
N PHE A 18 -14.49 10.19 -8.35
CA PHE A 18 -13.51 11.21 -8.69
C PHE A 18 -14.05 12.20 -9.73
N ALA A 19 -14.59 11.70 -10.84
CA ALA A 19 -15.05 12.54 -11.94
C ALA A 19 -16.13 13.54 -11.49
N ARG A 20 -17.11 13.07 -10.70
CA ARG A 20 -18.16 13.92 -10.13
C ARG A 20 -17.60 14.98 -9.19
N ALA A 21 -16.75 14.60 -8.23
CA ALA A 21 -16.18 15.53 -7.27
C ALA A 21 -15.31 16.62 -7.93
N VAL A 22 -14.58 16.27 -9.01
CA VAL A 22 -13.80 17.25 -9.79
C VAL A 22 -14.72 18.20 -10.56
N VAL A 23 -15.82 17.72 -11.13
CA VAL A 23 -16.77 18.59 -11.83
C VAL A 23 -17.52 19.51 -10.87
N GLU A 24 -17.88 19.02 -9.68
CA GLU A 24 -18.52 19.82 -8.62
C GLU A 24 -17.64 20.99 -8.14
N GLY A 25 -16.31 20.87 -8.25
CA GLY A 25 -15.36 21.94 -7.92
C GLY A 25 -15.18 23.00 -9.01
N CYS A 26 -15.79 22.83 -10.19
CA CYS A 26 -15.68 23.80 -11.27
C CYS A 26 -16.47 25.10 -10.98
N PRO A 27 -16.03 26.25 -11.54
CA PRO A 27 -14.82 26.43 -12.37
C PRO A 27 -13.55 26.69 -11.54
N TYR A 28 -12.40 26.21 -12.02
CA TYR A 28 -11.10 26.39 -11.38
C TYR A 28 -10.39 27.66 -11.84
N SER A 29 -9.52 28.25 -11.01
CA SER A 29 -8.76 29.46 -11.36
C SER A 29 -7.72 29.21 -12.46
N SER A 30 -7.02 28.06 -12.43
CA SER A 30 -6.02 27.64 -13.42
C SER A 30 -6.01 26.11 -13.62
N SER A 31 -5.21 25.63 -14.57
CA SER A 31 -4.93 24.20 -14.78
C SER A 31 -4.27 23.56 -13.56
N GLU A 32 -3.36 24.28 -12.92
CA GLU A 32 -2.65 23.83 -11.72
C GLU A 32 -3.63 23.69 -10.56
N ALA A 33 -4.53 24.66 -10.38
CA ALA A 33 -5.56 24.60 -9.35
C ALA A 33 -6.52 23.41 -9.54
N LEU A 34 -6.85 23.06 -10.79
CA LEU A 34 -7.63 21.86 -11.10
C LEU A 34 -6.86 20.60 -10.70
N VAL A 35 -5.59 20.48 -11.09
CA VAL A 35 -4.74 19.31 -10.78
C VAL A 35 -4.51 19.17 -9.27
N ASP A 36 -4.28 20.26 -8.55
CA ASP A 36 -4.11 20.24 -7.10
C ASP A 36 -5.40 19.81 -6.38
N ARG A 37 -6.56 20.32 -6.82
CA ARG A 37 -7.85 19.88 -6.26
C ARG A 37 -8.14 18.42 -6.59
N ALA A 38 -7.83 17.97 -7.81
CA ALA A 38 -7.95 16.58 -8.20
C ALA A 38 -7.10 15.66 -7.31
N ARG A 39 -5.85 16.06 -7.01
CA ARG A 39 -4.98 15.33 -6.08
C ARG A 39 -5.59 15.24 -4.68
N GLN A 40 -6.16 16.34 -4.18
CA GLN A 40 -6.83 16.35 -2.87
C GLN A 40 -8.02 15.39 -2.85
N ILE A 41 -8.94 15.54 -3.83
CA ILE A 41 -10.13 14.69 -3.98
C ILE A 41 -9.76 13.21 -3.98
N TRP A 42 -8.74 12.82 -4.75
CA TRP A 42 -8.28 11.44 -4.84
C TRP A 42 -7.95 10.81 -3.49
N TRP A 43 -7.34 11.57 -2.59
CA TRP A 43 -6.89 11.08 -1.29
C TRP A 43 -7.92 11.26 -0.17
N THR A 44 -8.81 12.25 -0.26
CA THR A 44 -9.71 12.59 0.85
C THR A 44 -11.18 12.25 0.61
N GLU A 45 -11.61 12.16 -0.65
CA GLU A 45 -13.02 12.07 -1.02
C GLU A 45 -13.36 10.82 -1.84
N VAL A 46 -12.38 10.24 -2.55
CA VAL A 46 -12.59 9.01 -3.31
C VAL A 46 -12.48 7.78 -2.39
N PRO A 47 -13.54 6.99 -2.20
CA PRO A 47 -13.46 5.77 -1.41
C PRO A 47 -12.64 4.70 -2.14
N ILE A 48 -12.19 3.67 -1.42
CA ILE A 48 -11.43 2.53 -2.00
C ILE A 48 -12.13 1.93 -3.22
N ARG A 49 -13.47 1.80 -3.21
CA ARG A 49 -14.25 1.33 -4.36
C ARG A 49 -14.01 2.18 -5.62
N GLY A 50 -13.88 3.49 -5.46
CA GLY A 50 -13.51 4.41 -6.55
C GLY A 50 -12.08 4.19 -7.04
N TRP A 51 -11.13 3.88 -6.14
CA TRP A 51 -9.77 3.51 -6.56
C TRP A 51 -9.76 2.22 -7.40
N LEU A 52 -10.51 1.20 -6.98
CA LEU A 52 -10.58 -0.06 -7.72
C LEU A 52 -11.26 0.07 -9.07
N GLN A 53 -12.28 0.92 -9.15
CA GLN A 53 -12.91 1.27 -10.42
C GLN A 53 -11.91 1.93 -11.37
N ALA A 54 -11.11 2.87 -10.87
CA ALA A 54 -10.03 3.49 -11.64
C ALA A 54 -8.99 2.47 -12.11
N PHE A 55 -8.60 1.51 -11.26
CA PHE A 55 -7.65 0.47 -11.64
C PHE A 55 -8.19 -0.42 -12.77
N GLU A 56 -9.45 -0.88 -12.66
CA GLU A 56 -10.08 -1.77 -13.64
C GLU A 56 -10.29 -1.11 -15.01
N ALA A 57 -10.35 0.21 -15.07
CA ALA A 57 -10.41 0.93 -16.34
C ALA A 57 -9.16 0.64 -17.21
N HIS A 58 -7.99 0.41 -16.61
CA HIS A 58 -6.73 0.23 -17.34
C HIS A 58 -6.58 -1.15 -18.00
N PRO A 59 -5.98 -1.21 -19.20
CA PRO A 59 -5.50 -2.46 -19.77
C PRO A 59 -4.28 -2.99 -18.99
N ARG A 60 -4.12 -4.32 -18.96
CA ARG A 60 -2.92 -4.94 -18.39
C ARG A 60 -1.67 -4.51 -19.16
N ILE A 61 -0.58 -4.26 -18.44
CA ILE A 61 0.70 -3.93 -19.06
C ILE A 61 1.19 -5.13 -19.89
N GLY A 62 1.45 -4.90 -21.18
CA GLY A 62 1.88 -5.94 -22.13
C GLY A 62 0.74 -6.67 -22.86
N ASP A 63 -0.54 -6.41 -22.54
CA ASP A 63 -1.68 -6.98 -23.27
C ASP A 63 -2.06 -6.12 -24.49
N MET A 64 -1.29 -6.30 -25.56
CA MET A 64 -1.46 -5.58 -26.83
C MET A 64 -2.79 -5.88 -27.55
N LYS A 65 -3.46 -6.99 -27.21
CA LYS A 65 -4.76 -7.36 -27.82
C LYS A 65 -5.89 -6.52 -27.22
N THR A 66 -5.87 -6.33 -25.90
CA THR A 66 -6.87 -5.51 -25.20
C THR A 66 -6.68 -4.01 -25.48
N LEU A 67 -5.44 -3.55 -25.67
CA LEU A 67 -5.12 -2.16 -26.05
C LEU A 67 -5.61 -1.76 -27.45
N ARG A 68 -5.70 -2.71 -28.39
CA ARG A 68 -6.17 -2.48 -29.77
C ARG A 68 -7.69 -2.48 -29.90
N THR A 69 -8.40 -3.07 -28.94
CA THR A 69 -9.85 -3.25 -28.99
C THR A 69 -10.62 -2.17 -28.22
N LYS A 70 -10.00 -1.54 -27.20
CA LYS A 70 -10.57 -0.36 -26.52
C LYS A 70 -10.41 0.90 -27.40
N HIS A 71 -11.55 1.42 -27.88
CA HIS A 71 -11.65 2.66 -28.68
C HIS A 71 -12.01 3.86 -27.76
N GLY A 72 -11.64 5.08 -28.15
CA GLY A 72 -11.94 6.32 -27.42
C GLY A 72 -10.76 6.92 -26.64
N ALA A 73 -10.98 8.08 -26.00
CA ALA A 73 -9.94 8.90 -25.36
C ALA A 73 -9.10 8.13 -24.33
N PHE A 74 -9.74 7.26 -23.54
CA PHE A 74 -9.06 6.41 -22.55
C PHE A 74 -8.07 5.43 -23.21
N GLY A 75 -8.44 4.84 -24.35
CA GLY A 75 -7.60 3.88 -25.07
C GLY A 75 -6.39 4.55 -25.73
N GLU A 76 -6.56 5.77 -26.25
CA GLU A 76 -5.47 6.58 -26.82
C GLU A 76 -4.43 6.96 -25.76
N LEU A 77 -4.88 7.50 -24.63
CA LEU A 77 -4.01 7.88 -23.51
C LEU A 77 -3.20 6.68 -23.00
N SER A 78 -3.83 5.51 -22.86
CA SER A 78 -3.15 4.31 -22.38
C SER A 78 -2.13 3.72 -23.37
N ARG A 79 -2.36 3.85 -24.69
CA ARG A 79 -1.38 3.43 -25.70
C ARG A 79 -0.12 4.30 -25.66
N ASP A 80 -0.29 5.60 -25.50
CA ASP A 80 0.83 6.53 -25.43
C ASP A 80 1.67 6.31 -24.16
N GLU A 81 1.02 6.00 -23.03
CA GLU A 81 1.69 5.66 -21.76
C GLU A 81 2.57 4.41 -21.86
N GLN A 82 2.18 3.41 -22.66
CA GLN A 82 2.88 2.13 -22.80
C GLN A 82 3.79 2.05 -24.04
N ALA A 83 3.97 3.16 -24.78
CA ALA A 83 4.70 3.17 -26.03
C ALA A 83 6.14 2.64 -25.88
N ALA A 84 6.86 3.08 -24.85
CA ALA A 84 8.24 2.66 -24.56
C ALA A 84 8.35 1.17 -24.15
N ALA A 85 7.26 0.56 -23.69
CA ALA A 85 7.20 -0.85 -23.31
C ALA A 85 6.98 -1.79 -24.51
N SER A 86 6.43 -1.27 -25.59
CA SER A 86 5.94 -2.06 -26.74
C SER A 86 7.04 -2.68 -27.61
N SER A 87 8.30 -2.25 -27.45
CA SER A 87 9.46 -2.70 -28.22
C SER A 87 10.25 -3.85 -27.56
N ALA A 88 9.78 -4.38 -26.42
CA ALA A 88 10.50 -5.40 -25.67
C ALA A 88 10.48 -6.79 -26.33
N ASN A 89 11.52 -7.59 -26.05
CA ASN A 89 11.61 -8.96 -26.54
C ASN A 89 10.53 -9.86 -25.89
N GLN A 90 10.10 -10.90 -26.60
CA GLN A 90 9.01 -11.81 -26.24
C GLN A 90 9.21 -12.49 -24.89
N ALA A 91 10.45 -12.76 -24.49
CA ALA A 91 10.77 -13.32 -23.17
C ALA A 91 10.39 -12.38 -22.02
N ILE A 92 10.72 -11.08 -22.15
CA ILE A 92 10.40 -10.05 -21.13
C ILE A 92 8.89 -9.85 -21.04
N LEU A 93 8.20 -9.82 -22.19
CA LEU A 93 6.74 -9.71 -22.22
C LEU A 93 6.06 -10.93 -21.59
N GLY A 94 6.60 -12.13 -21.82
CA GLY A 94 6.13 -13.36 -21.17
C GLY A 94 6.30 -13.33 -19.66
N GLU A 95 7.46 -12.90 -19.17
CA GLU A 95 7.73 -12.78 -17.73
C GLU A 95 6.87 -11.70 -17.07
N LEU A 96 6.67 -10.56 -17.75
CA LEU A 96 5.79 -9.50 -17.29
C LEU A 96 4.34 -9.98 -17.21
N ALA A 97 3.86 -10.73 -18.20
CA ALA A 97 2.53 -11.33 -18.17
C ALA A 97 2.37 -12.32 -17.00
N TYR A 98 3.37 -13.15 -16.74
CA TYR A 98 3.39 -14.06 -15.60
C TYR A 98 3.35 -13.31 -14.26
N MET A 99 4.16 -12.27 -14.10
CA MET A 99 4.18 -11.44 -12.89
C MET A 99 2.86 -10.69 -12.68
N ASN A 100 2.19 -10.23 -13.74
CA ASN A 100 0.86 -9.62 -13.64
C ASN A 100 -0.18 -10.61 -13.08
N GLN A 101 -0.13 -11.88 -13.50
CA GLN A 101 -1.02 -12.92 -12.98
C GLN A 101 -0.79 -13.14 -11.48
N LEU A 102 0.48 -13.29 -11.06
CA LEU A 102 0.82 -13.46 -9.65
C LEU A 102 0.44 -12.24 -8.80
N TYR A 103 0.65 -11.04 -9.34
CA TYR A 103 0.25 -9.80 -8.70
C TYR A 103 -1.27 -9.73 -8.48
N GLU A 104 -2.06 -9.98 -9.53
CA GLU A 104 -3.53 -9.97 -9.46
C GLU A 104 -4.07 -11.03 -8.49
N GLN A 105 -3.49 -12.24 -8.51
CA GLN A 105 -3.87 -13.30 -7.57
C GLN A 105 -3.63 -12.89 -6.12
N ARG A 106 -2.53 -12.19 -5.86
CA ARG A 106 -2.16 -11.78 -4.52
C ARG A 106 -2.94 -10.57 -4.02
N PHE A 107 -3.07 -9.53 -4.85
CA PHE A 107 -3.61 -8.24 -4.41
C PHE A 107 -5.06 -8.00 -4.89
N GLY A 108 -5.68 -8.92 -5.63
CA GLY A 108 -7.09 -8.80 -6.05
C GLY A 108 -7.39 -7.65 -7.02
N HIS A 109 -6.37 -6.91 -7.47
CA HIS A 109 -6.46 -5.87 -8.50
C HIS A 109 -5.26 -5.97 -9.44
N ILE A 110 -5.39 -5.36 -10.62
CA ILE A 110 -4.32 -5.33 -11.62
C ILE A 110 -3.12 -4.52 -11.12
N PHE A 111 -1.93 -4.82 -11.65
CA PHE A 111 -0.74 -4.03 -11.39
C PHE A 111 -0.87 -2.65 -12.04
N ILE A 112 -0.84 -1.61 -11.20
CA ILE A 112 -0.90 -0.21 -11.65
C ILE A 112 0.47 0.44 -11.47
N ILE A 113 1.00 0.99 -12.57
CA ILE A 113 2.21 1.80 -12.60
C ILE A 113 2.06 2.89 -13.67
N CYS A 114 2.55 4.09 -13.40
CA CYS A 114 2.70 5.11 -14.42
C CYS A 114 3.81 4.70 -15.39
N ALA A 115 3.40 4.12 -16.52
CA ALA A 115 4.29 3.55 -17.53
C ALA A 115 5.04 4.60 -18.38
N SER A 116 4.61 5.87 -18.33
CA SER A 116 5.23 6.96 -19.10
C SER A 116 6.75 7.00 -18.86
N GLY A 117 7.50 6.90 -19.97
CA GLY A 117 8.97 6.89 -19.98
C GLY A 117 9.64 5.62 -19.48
N LYS A 118 8.91 4.55 -19.14
CA LYS A 118 9.47 3.29 -18.62
C LYS A 118 9.53 2.20 -19.69
N THR A 119 10.64 1.48 -19.70
CA THR A 119 10.82 0.27 -20.49
C THR A 119 10.12 -0.93 -19.85
N ALA A 120 9.89 -2.00 -20.63
CA ALA A 120 9.33 -3.24 -20.09
C ALA A 120 10.21 -3.87 -18.99
N ASN A 121 11.54 -3.75 -19.09
CA ASN A 121 12.47 -4.26 -18.08
C ASN A 121 12.35 -3.51 -16.75
N GLU A 122 12.21 -2.18 -16.80
CA GLU A 122 12.01 -1.37 -15.59
C GLU A 122 10.68 -1.71 -14.93
N MET A 123 9.60 -1.85 -15.71
CA MET A 123 8.31 -2.27 -15.18
C MET A 123 8.34 -3.68 -14.60
N LEU A 124 9.07 -4.60 -15.25
CA LEU A 124 9.28 -5.96 -14.74
C LEU A 124 10.05 -5.95 -13.41
N ALA A 125 11.07 -5.11 -13.27
CA ALA A 125 11.78 -4.94 -12.01
C ALA A 125 10.86 -4.38 -10.91
N VAL A 126 10.02 -3.40 -11.24
CA VAL A 126 9.08 -2.79 -10.28
C VAL A 126 8.00 -3.78 -9.85
N ILE A 127 7.37 -4.53 -10.76
CA ILE A 127 6.35 -5.52 -10.37
C ILE A 127 6.94 -6.65 -9.53
N LYS A 128 8.19 -7.08 -9.80
CA LYS A 128 8.90 -8.05 -8.95
C LYS A 128 9.16 -7.50 -7.55
N SER A 129 9.59 -6.25 -7.45
CA SER A 129 9.83 -5.57 -6.17
C SER A 129 8.52 -5.39 -5.37
N ARG A 130 7.44 -4.95 -6.02
CA ARG A 130 6.13 -4.75 -5.39
C ARG A 130 5.39 -6.05 -5.07
N HIS A 131 5.63 -7.09 -5.86
CA HIS A 131 5.19 -8.45 -5.55
C HIS A 131 6.04 -9.13 -4.46
N ALA A 132 7.14 -8.54 -3.98
CA ALA A 132 7.84 -9.03 -2.80
C ALA A 132 6.91 -8.95 -1.55
N PRO A 133 7.31 -9.37 -0.33
CA PRO A 133 6.39 -9.47 0.82
C PRO A 133 5.97 -8.08 1.39
N ALA A 134 5.44 -7.19 0.56
CA ALA A 134 4.78 -5.96 0.97
C ALA A 134 3.36 -6.25 1.51
N PRO A 135 2.93 -5.61 2.61
CA PRO A 135 1.55 -5.67 3.08
C PRO A 135 0.57 -5.15 2.02
N PHE A 136 -0.60 -5.78 1.93
CA PHE A 136 -1.65 -5.44 0.96
C PHE A 136 -2.02 -3.94 0.98
N VAL A 137 -2.21 -3.36 2.17
CA VAL A 137 -2.61 -1.94 2.32
C VAL A 137 -1.54 -1.01 1.75
N ILE A 138 -0.26 -1.32 1.97
CA ILE A 138 0.84 -0.54 1.41
C ILE A 138 0.82 -0.63 -0.11
N GLU A 139 0.62 -1.82 -0.66
CA GLU A 139 0.55 -2.00 -2.11
C GLU A 139 -0.66 -1.29 -2.74
N LEU A 140 -1.81 -1.31 -2.07
CA LEU A 140 -3.01 -0.58 -2.47
C LEU A 140 -2.76 0.93 -2.50
N LEU A 141 -2.05 1.48 -1.50
CA LEU A 141 -1.66 2.89 -1.47
C LEU A 141 -0.63 3.23 -2.55
N ILE A 142 0.33 2.35 -2.83
CA ILE A 142 1.29 2.52 -3.92
C ILE A 142 0.54 2.53 -5.26
N ALA A 143 -0.38 1.59 -5.49
CA ALA A 143 -1.19 1.54 -6.70
C ALA A 143 -2.06 2.79 -6.85
N ALA A 144 -2.65 3.30 -5.75
CA ALA A 144 -3.40 4.54 -5.76
C ALA A 144 -2.51 5.76 -6.07
N ALA A 145 -1.28 5.80 -5.57
CA ALA A 145 -0.32 6.86 -5.90
C ALA A 145 0.10 6.81 -7.37
N GLU A 146 0.36 5.61 -7.92
CA GLU A 146 0.67 5.43 -9.34
C GLU A 146 -0.52 5.83 -10.24
N GLN A 147 -1.75 5.48 -9.85
CA GLN A 147 -2.97 5.93 -10.52
C GLN A 147 -3.09 7.45 -10.55
N MET A 148 -2.74 8.13 -9.46
CA MET A 148 -2.78 9.60 -9.42
C MET A 148 -1.76 10.21 -10.38
N LYS A 149 -0.53 9.67 -10.47
CA LYS A 149 0.48 10.12 -11.46
C LYS A 149 -0.05 10.01 -12.89
N ILE A 150 -0.74 8.91 -13.21
CA ILE A 150 -1.38 8.72 -14.52
C ILE A 150 -2.46 9.77 -14.74
N THR A 151 -3.30 9.99 -13.72
CA THR A 151 -4.39 10.97 -13.77
C THR A 151 -3.86 12.38 -14.01
N GLU A 152 -2.79 12.81 -13.33
CA GLU A 152 -2.15 14.12 -13.55
C GLU A 152 -1.65 14.29 -14.99
N LEU A 153 -0.94 13.29 -15.52
CA LEU A 153 -0.47 13.30 -16.92
C LEU A 153 -1.62 13.44 -17.91
N ARG A 154 -2.71 12.69 -17.68
CA ARG A 154 -3.90 12.73 -18.53
C ARG A 154 -4.63 14.07 -18.44
N LEU A 155 -4.79 14.63 -17.24
CA LEU A 155 -5.38 15.96 -17.04
C LEU A 155 -4.56 17.03 -17.76
N HIS A 156 -3.23 17.05 -17.60
CA HIS A 156 -2.38 17.99 -18.31
C HIS A 156 -2.53 17.86 -19.83
N LYS A 157 -2.58 16.63 -20.37
CA LYS A 157 -2.75 16.39 -21.80
C LYS A 157 -4.12 16.87 -22.31
N LEU A 158 -5.20 16.55 -21.61
CA LEU A 158 -6.56 17.01 -21.94
C LEU A 158 -6.66 18.55 -21.93
N LEU A 159 -6.00 19.21 -20.97
CA LEU A 159 -5.97 20.67 -20.86
C LEU A 159 -5.08 21.35 -21.92
N SER A 160 -4.09 20.65 -22.47
CA SER A 160 -3.18 21.14 -23.52
C SER A 160 -3.72 21.05 -24.96
N GLY A 161 -4.91 20.48 -25.19
CA GLY A 161 -5.69 20.72 -26.42
C GLY A 161 -5.73 19.64 -27.51
N SER A 162 -5.54 18.34 -27.24
CA SER A 162 -5.89 17.28 -28.21
C SER A 162 -7.25 16.64 -27.89
N ARG A 163 -8.32 17.06 -28.59
CA ARG A 163 -9.73 16.59 -28.44
C ARG A 163 -9.93 15.15 -28.97
N SER A 164 -10.88 14.34 -28.45
CA SER A 164 -12.35 14.55 -28.46
C SER A 164 -13.10 13.78 -27.33
N PRO A 165 -14.29 14.24 -26.90
CA PRO A 165 -15.08 13.58 -25.86
C PRO A 165 -15.78 12.33 -26.41
N SER A 166 -15.80 11.25 -25.63
CA SER A 166 -16.64 10.08 -25.89
C SER A 166 -17.49 9.74 -24.67
N SER A 167 -18.78 9.47 -24.93
CA SER A 167 -19.80 9.12 -23.94
C SER A 167 -19.41 7.89 -23.11
N PRO A 168 -19.71 7.87 -21.79
CA PRO A 168 -19.43 6.72 -20.95
C PRO A 168 -20.41 5.58 -21.28
N ALA A 169 -19.87 4.38 -21.48
CA ALA A 169 -20.68 3.17 -21.52
C ALA A 169 -20.77 2.54 -20.11
N GLU A 170 -21.98 2.26 -19.65
CA GLU A 170 -22.30 1.38 -18.50
C GLU A 170 -23.42 0.39 -18.91
N PRO A 171 -23.60 -0.80 -18.26
CA PRO A 171 -22.70 -1.51 -17.34
C PRO A 171 -22.63 -3.04 -17.57
N ALA A 172 -21.40 -3.58 -17.65
CA ALA A 172 -21.06 -4.94 -17.21
C ALA A 172 -19.95 -4.95 -16.13
N ALA A 173 -19.26 -3.80 -15.95
CA ALA A 173 -18.13 -3.64 -15.03
C ALA A 173 -18.54 -3.64 -13.54
N TYR A 174 -19.76 -3.20 -13.19
CA TYR A 174 -20.19 -3.10 -11.78
C TYR A 174 -20.18 -4.44 -11.03
N ALA A 175 -20.62 -5.53 -11.67
CA ALA A 175 -20.62 -6.85 -11.04
C ALA A 175 -19.20 -7.43 -10.84
N GLN A 176 -18.21 -6.94 -11.57
CA GLN A 176 -16.81 -7.34 -11.42
C GLN A 176 -16.10 -6.48 -10.36
N VAL A 177 -16.41 -5.18 -10.34
CA VAL A 177 -15.99 -4.26 -9.27
C VAL A 177 -16.54 -4.70 -7.91
N GLU A 178 -17.80 -5.14 -7.80
CA GLU A 178 -18.36 -5.66 -6.53
C GLU A 178 -17.66 -6.95 -6.06
N ARG A 179 -17.32 -7.87 -6.97
CA ARG A 179 -16.57 -9.10 -6.61
C ARG A 179 -15.14 -8.78 -6.15
N ARG A 180 -14.47 -7.85 -6.80
CA ARG A 180 -13.12 -7.39 -6.43
C ARG A 180 -13.12 -6.56 -5.16
N ALA A 181 -14.12 -5.70 -4.97
CA ALA A 181 -14.37 -5.01 -3.72
C ALA A 181 -14.63 -6.04 -2.60
N GLY A 182 -15.29 -7.17 -2.87
CA GLY A 182 -15.41 -8.29 -1.95
C GLY A 182 -14.07 -8.97 -1.63
N GLN A 183 -13.20 -9.20 -2.60
CA GLN A 183 -11.84 -9.75 -2.40
C GLN A 183 -10.90 -8.78 -1.67
N ILE A 184 -11.08 -7.47 -1.88
CA ILE A 184 -10.31 -6.42 -1.22
C ILE A 184 -10.86 -6.12 0.15
N GLN A 185 -12.18 -6.17 0.34
CA GLN A 185 -12.80 -6.24 1.66
C GLN A 185 -12.34 -7.49 2.39
N ALA A 186 -12.16 -8.64 1.72
CA ALA A 186 -11.56 -9.83 2.31
C ALA A 186 -10.07 -9.62 2.68
N HIS A 187 -9.36 -8.74 1.98
CA HIS A 187 -7.99 -8.36 2.31
C HIS A 187 -7.90 -7.27 3.40
N LEU A 188 -8.86 -6.35 3.45
CA LEU A 188 -8.94 -5.20 4.37
C LEU A 188 -9.65 -5.55 5.68
N VAL A 189 -10.57 -6.51 5.63
CA VAL A 189 -11.44 -6.93 6.74
C VAL A 189 -11.21 -8.39 7.11
N GLY A 190 -10.46 -9.15 6.30
CA GLY A 190 -10.33 -10.59 6.47
C GLY A 190 -11.66 -11.27 6.11
N ASN A 191 -11.72 -12.07 5.04
CA ASN A 191 -12.89 -12.93 4.85
C ASN A 191 -13.05 -13.80 6.11
N GLY A 192 -14.23 -13.78 6.73
CA GLY A 192 -14.51 -14.53 7.96
C GLY A 192 -14.16 -16.01 7.81
N GLU A 193 -13.50 -16.67 8.75
CA GLU A 193 -13.12 -16.32 10.14
C GLU A 193 -11.67 -15.79 10.22
N ALA A 194 -11.47 -14.48 10.29
CA ALA A 194 -10.11 -13.93 10.32
C ALA A 194 -9.55 -13.99 11.76
N GLY A 195 -8.65 -14.94 12.00
CA GLY A 195 -7.83 -14.93 13.21
C GLY A 195 -7.07 -13.60 13.35
N ARG A 196 -6.83 -13.18 14.59
CA ARG A 196 -5.90 -12.07 14.88
C ARG A 196 -4.49 -12.41 14.37
N SER A 197 -3.66 -11.40 14.12
CA SER A 197 -2.21 -11.62 13.92
C SER A 197 -1.70 -12.53 15.05
N PRO A 198 -1.02 -13.66 14.75
CA PRO A 198 -0.58 -14.60 15.79
C PRO A 198 0.42 -13.96 16.76
N ILE A 199 1.10 -12.89 16.35
CA ILE A 199 1.94 -12.06 17.22
C ILE A 199 1.41 -10.62 17.18
N THR A 200 1.10 -10.06 18.34
CA THR A 200 0.80 -8.62 18.48
C THR A 200 1.74 -7.99 19.50
N THR A 201 1.94 -6.69 19.37
CA THR A 201 2.77 -5.96 20.32
C THR A 201 2.19 -4.60 20.65
N HIS A 202 2.72 -4.01 21.71
CA HIS A 202 2.35 -2.71 22.24
C HIS A 202 3.57 -2.14 22.96
N MET A 203 3.83 -0.84 22.80
CA MET A 203 4.83 -0.14 23.58
C MET A 203 4.17 0.95 24.44
N LEU A 204 4.38 0.86 25.75
CA LEU A 204 3.96 1.86 26.73
C LEU A 204 5.17 2.63 27.24
N ASP A 205 5.17 3.95 27.12
CA ASP A 205 6.13 4.83 27.79
C ASP A 205 5.66 5.08 29.22
N THR A 206 6.32 4.40 30.15
CA THR A 206 6.01 4.49 31.58
C THR A 206 6.51 5.79 32.21
N SER A 207 7.46 6.48 31.57
CA SER A 207 8.00 7.77 32.04
C SER A 207 6.96 8.88 31.86
N LEU A 208 6.19 8.81 30.77
CA LEU A 208 5.10 9.75 30.48
C LEU A 208 3.71 9.21 30.86
N GLY A 209 3.60 7.91 31.16
CA GLY A 209 2.32 7.24 31.41
C GLY A 209 1.43 7.18 30.16
N LYS A 210 2.02 7.08 28.96
CA LYS A 210 1.30 7.17 27.67
C LYS A 210 1.76 6.10 26.69
N PRO A 211 0.93 5.73 25.70
CA PRO A 211 1.38 4.87 24.62
C PRO A 211 2.50 5.51 23.80
N ALA A 212 3.50 4.72 23.40
CA ALA A 212 4.61 5.16 22.56
C ALA A 212 4.23 5.01 21.08
N ALA A 213 3.70 6.07 20.49
CA ALA A 213 3.30 6.10 19.07
C ALA A 213 4.50 6.33 18.13
N GLY A 214 4.43 5.80 16.91
CA GLY A 214 5.44 6.04 15.87
C GLY A 214 6.74 5.23 16.04
N VAL A 215 6.78 4.22 16.90
CA VAL A 215 7.97 3.41 17.17
C VAL A 215 8.09 2.31 16.11
N GLY A 216 9.23 2.26 15.43
CA GLY A 216 9.56 1.19 14.50
C GLY A 216 9.84 -0.13 15.23
N VAL A 217 9.24 -1.23 14.76
CA VAL A 217 9.41 -2.57 15.32
C VAL A 217 9.67 -3.57 14.20
N GLN A 218 10.67 -4.41 14.38
CA GLN A 218 11.02 -5.49 13.45
C GLN A 218 10.82 -6.85 14.11
N LEU A 219 10.32 -7.82 13.34
CA LEU A 219 10.22 -9.21 13.74
C LEU A 219 11.20 -10.06 12.93
N HIS A 220 11.96 -10.89 13.62
CA HIS A 220 12.86 -11.88 13.04
C HIS A 220 12.54 -13.27 13.57
N ARG A 221 12.86 -14.30 12.78
CA ARG A 221 12.85 -15.70 13.19
C ARG A 221 14.28 -16.25 13.15
N ARG A 222 14.68 -17.01 14.16
CA ARG A 222 15.99 -17.66 14.18
C ARG A 222 16.04 -18.74 13.10
N CYS A 223 17.11 -18.77 12.31
CA CYS A 223 17.28 -19.79 11.27
C CYS A 223 17.39 -21.19 11.90
N PRO A 224 16.76 -22.23 11.33
CA PRO A 224 16.88 -23.60 11.81
C PRO A 224 18.36 -24.04 11.92
N GLY A 225 18.72 -24.70 13.02
CA GLY A 225 20.08 -25.20 13.25
C GLY A 225 21.12 -24.12 13.57
N SER A 226 20.74 -22.85 13.70
CA SER A 226 21.64 -21.76 14.08
C SER A 226 21.26 -21.15 15.43
N THR A 227 22.26 -20.76 16.22
CA THR A 227 22.09 -19.96 17.44
C THR A 227 22.26 -18.45 17.19
N ALA A 228 22.85 -18.06 16.06
CA ALA A 228 23.23 -16.67 15.77
C ALA A 228 22.53 -16.06 14.55
N ALA A 229 22.12 -16.88 13.57
CA ALA A 229 21.51 -16.38 12.33
C ALA A 229 20.02 -16.09 12.51
N TRP A 230 19.61 -14.91 12.06
CA TRP A 230 18.23 -14.43 12.10
C TRP A 230 17.74 -14.12 10.69
N GLN A 231 16.56 -14.59 10.37
CA GLN A 231 15.82 -14.27 9.16
C GLN A 231 14.83 -13.14 9.46
N PHE A 232 14.87 -12.08 8.68
CA PHE A 232 13.85 -11.03 8.73
C PHE A 232 12.48 -11.60 8.34
N VAL A 233 11.45 -11.25 9.11
CA VAL A 233 10.06 -11.67 8.84
C VAL A 233 9.25 -10.48 8.35
N VAL A 234 9.17 -9.42 9.15
CA VAL A 234 8.31 -8.26 8.90
C VAL A 234 8.72 -7.07 9.76
N GLN A 235 8.25 -5.88 9.43
CA GLN A 235 8.37 -4.67 10.25
C GLN A 235 7.05 -3.90 10.27
N GLY A 236 6.84 -3.12 11.33
CA GLY A 236 5.69 -2.22 11.48
C GLY A 236 6.04 -1.01 12.35
N THR A 237 5.07 -0.12 12.51
CA THR A 237 5.19 1.08 13.35
C THR A 237 4.01 1.15 14.30
N THR A 238 4.25 1.50 15.56
CA THR A 238 3.17 1.62 16.54
C THR A 238 2.18 2.73 16.18
N ASP A 239 0.89 2.43 16.32
CA ASP A 239 -0.22 3.37 16.11
C ASP A 239 -0.30 4.44 17.23
N PRO A 240 -1.26 5.39 17.19
CA PRO A 240 -1.44 6.38 18.26
C PRO A 240 -1.72 5.80 19.65
N ASN A 241 -2.16 4.53 19.73
CA ASN A 241 -2.35 3.78 20.96
C ASN A 241 -1.13 2.91 21.31
N GLY A 242 0.01 3.12 20.66
CA GLY A 242 1.26 2.41 20.90
C GLY A 242 1.26 0.96 20.41
N ARG A 243 0.28 0.53 19.60
CA ARG A 243 0.05 -0.88 19.24
C ARG A 243 0.49 -1.21 17.82
N ILE A 244 0.82 -2.47 17.60
CA ILE A 244 0.84 -3.11 16.28
C ILE A 244 0.01 -4.39 16.40
N SER A 245 -1.22 -4.32 15.87
CA SER A 245 -2.20 -5.41 15.97
C SER A 245 -2.15 -6.39 14.79
N ASP A 246 -1.42 -6.02 13.74
CA ASP A 246 -1.36 -6.64 12.43
C ASP A 246 0.09 -6.92 11.99
N LEU A 247 0.98 -7.18 12.96
CA LEU A 247 2.40 -7.37 12.71
C LEU A 247 2.65 -8.52 11.72
N LEU A 248 1.90 -9.61 11.84
CA LEU A 248 1.83 -10.69 10.87
C LEU A 248 0.44 -10.69 10.22
N PRO A 249 0.33 -11.23 8.98
CA PRO A 249 -0.97 -11.46 8.39
C PRO A 249 -1.88 -12.27 9.34
N PRO A 250 -3.19 -11.97 9.39
CA PRO A 250 -4.20 -12.80 10.03
C PRO A 250 -3.98 -14.29 9.70
N SER A 251 -3.57 -15.08 10.69
CA SER A 251 -3.42 -16.52 10.55
C SER A 251 -3.80 -17.21 11.85
N ASN A 252 -4.49 -18.34 11.74
CA ASN A 252 -4.80 -19.19 12.89
C ASN A 252 -3.60 -20.06 13.31
N SER A 253 -2.44 -19.88 12.68
CA SER A 253 -1.24 -20.67 12.94
C SER A 253 0.05 -19.87 12.70
N ILE A 254 1.08 -20.16 13.49
CA ILE A 254 2.45 -19.65 13.32
C ILE A 254 3.45 -20.81 13.39
N GLU A 255 4.49 -20.75 12.56
CA GLU A 255 5.55 -21.75 12.57
C GLU A 255 6.24 -21.79 13.95
N PRO A 256 6.46 -22.98 14.54
CA PRO A 256 7.21 -23.07 15.79
C PRO A 256 8.65 -22.60 15.58
N GLY A 257 9.25 -22.06 16.64
CA GLY A 257 10.63 -21.59 16.61
C GLY A 257 10.88 -20.41 17.53
N VAL A 258 12.09 -19.86 17.43
CA VAL A 258 12.50 -18.71 18.23
C VAL A 258 12.36 -17.44 17.40
N TYR A 259 11.64 -16.47 17.95
CA TYR A 259 11.36 -15.18 17.34
C TYR A 259 12.02 -14.05 18.14
N ARG A 260 12.27 -12.93 17.49
CA ARG A 260 12.79 -11.71 18.12
C ARG A 260 12.06 -10.48 17.61
N LEU A 261 11.44 -9.75 18.53
CA LEU A 261 10.99 -8.38 18.30
C LEU A 261 12.12 -7.42 18.63
N THR A 262 12.36 -6.42 17.77
CA THR A 262 13.36 -5.36 17.98
C THR A 262 12.69 -4.01 17.80
N PHE A 263 12.66 -3.22 18.88
CA PHE A 263 12.06 -1.88 18.92
C PHE A 263 13.16 -0.82 18.76
N ASP A 264 12.93 0.14 17.85
CA ASP A 264 13.79 1.30 17.64
C ASP A 264 13.53 2.38 18.71
N VAL A 265 13.97 2.08 19.93
CA VAL A 265 13.81 2.98 21.08
C VAL A 265 14.76 4.18 21.02
N ALA A 266 15.85 4.11 20.24
CA ALA A 266 16.75 5.24 20.06
C ALA A 266 16.07 6.36 19.26
N SER A 267 15.38 6.03 18.17
CA SER A 267 14.61 7.01 17.41
C SER A 267 13.46 7.59 18.25
N TYR A 268 12.77 6.75 19.03
CA TYR A 268 11.73 7.23 19.95
C TYR A 268 12.29 8.16 21.04
N MET A 269 13.45 7.85 21.62
CA MET A 269 14.13 8.71 22.59
C MET A 269 14.41 10.10 22.03
N LYS A 270 14.88 10.20 20.78
CA LYS A 270 15.15 11.50 20.13
C LYS A 270 13.88 12.34 20.03
N LEU A 271 12.74 11.73 19.65
CA LEU A 271 11.45 12.41 19.61
C LEU A 271 11.01 12.88 21.00
N CYS A 272 11.22 12.04 22.01
CA CYS A 272 10.92 12.38 23.40
C CYS A 272 11.81 13.53 23.93
N HIS A 273 13.10 13.53 23.60
CA HIS A 273 14.03 14.60 23.95
C HIS A 273 13.67 15.92 23.27
N LEU A 274 13.28 15.91 21.99
CA LEU A 274 12.80 17.11 21.30
C LEU A 274 11.57 17.71 21.98
N ALA A 275 10.67 16.88 22.49
CA ALA A 275 9.46 17.32 23.19
C ALA A 275 9.70 17.73 24.65
N TYR A 276 10.60 17.04 25.37
CA TYR A 276 10.89 17.25 26.78
C TYR A 276 12.41 17.19 27.06
N PRO A 277 13.18 18.20 26.64
CA PRO A 277 14.65 18.14 26.63
C PRO A 277 15.30 18.07 28.02
N ASN A 278 14.59 18.51 29.07
CA ASN A 278 15.06 18.45 30.45
C ASN A 278 14.68 17.15 31.18
N PHE A 279 13.85 16.30 30.56
CA PHE A 279 13.34 15.07 31.16
C PHE A 279 13.93 13.83 30.49
N PHE A 280 14.02 13.83 29.15
CA PHE A 280 14.64 12.74 28.39
C PHE A 280 16.08 13.07 28.00
N PRO A 281 17.02 12.10 28.07
CA PRO A 281 18.38 12.30 27.60
C PRO A 281 18.45 12.40 26.08
N GLU A 282 19.42 13.14 25.57
CA GLU A 282 19.66 13.27 24.13
C GLU A 282 20.10 11.95 23.49
N VAL A 283 20.83 11.12 24.25
CA VAL A 283 21.33 9.82 23.82
C VAL A 283 20.61 8.71 24.59
N ALA A 284 20.00 7.79 23.86
CA ALA A 284 19.37 6.62 24.46
C ALA A 284 20.43 5.70 25.10
N PHE A 285 20.24 5.33 26.37
CA PHE A 285 21.10 4.35 27.02
C PHE A 285 20.99 2.96 26.35
N TYR A 286 19.77 2.57 25.97
CA TYR A 286 19.54 1.42 25.11
C TYR A 286 19.35 1.87 23.67
N PRO A 287 20.20 1.45 22.71
CA PRO A 287 20.02 1.81 21.30
C PRO A 287 18.82 1.09 20.67
N GLN A 288 18.47 -0.09 21.19
CA GLN A 288 17.32 -0.89 20.78
C GLN A 288 16.86 -1.73 21.99
N ALA A 289 15.57 -2.08 22.04
CA ALA A 289 15.05 -3.08 22.95
C ALA A 289 14.70 -4.34 22.16
N SER A 290 15.29 -5.48 22.49
CA SER A 290 15.03 -6.75 21.80
C SER A 290 14.43 -7.78 22.74
N ILE A 291 13.34 -8.41 22.32
CA ILE A 291 12.65 -9.44 23.08
C ILE A 291 12.71 -10.73 22.26
N THR A 292 13.45 -11.72 22.76
CA THR A 292 13.53 -13.05 22.17
C THR A 292 12.59 -14.00 22.91
N PHE A 293 11.74 -14.73 22.18
CA PHE A 293 10.79 -15.68 22.75
C PHE A 293 10.63 -16.90 21.85
N GLU A 294 10.12 -17.99 22.41
CA GLU A 294 9.95 -19.27 21.74
C GLU A 294 8.47 -19.63 21.60
N ILE A 295 8.13 -20.16 20.44
CA ILE A 295 6.84 -20.76 20.11
C ILE A 295 7.06 -22.25 19.94
N SER A 296 6.52 -23.05 20.84
CA SER A 296 6.62 -24.51 20.74
C SER A 296 5.60 -25.07 19.74
N PRO A 297 5.79 -26.30 19.23
CA PRO A 297 4.83 -26.96 18.34
C PRO A 297 3.40 -27.08 18.91
N ALA A 298 3.25 -27.12 20.24
CA ALA A 298 1.94 -27.18 20.89
C ALA A 298 1.20 -25.82 20.88
N GLN A 299 1.91 -24.73 20.61
CA GLN A 299 1.39 -23.35 20.74
C GLN A 299 1.17 -22.68 19.39
N VAL A 300 1.26 -23.43 18.28
CA VAL A 300 1.19 -22.87 16.92
C VAL A 300 -0.13 -22.16 16.64
N ASN A 301 -1.22 -22.54 17.31
CA ASN A 301 -2.53 -21.90 17.17
C ASN A 301 -2.84 -20.89 18.28
N GLU A 302 -1.90 -20.64 19.19
CA GLU A 302 -2.04 -19.62 20.22
C GLU A 302 -1.69 -18.23 19.67
N HIS A 303 -2.19 -17.22 20.36
CA HIS A 303 -1.78 -15.84 20.13
C HIS A 303 -0.72 -15.43 21.14
N PHE A 304 0.23 -14.66 20.65
CA PHE A 304 1.36 -14.15 21.40
C PHE A 304 1.27 -12.63 21.47
N HIS A 305 0.73 -12.10 22.56
CA HIS A 305 0.87 -10.68 22.87
C HIS A 305 2.20 -10.46 23.61
N VAL A 306 3.14 -9.74 23.00
CA VAL A 306 4.47 -9.51 23.58
C VAL A 306 4.71 -7.99 23.65
N PRO A 307 4.24 -7.31 24.72
CA PRO A 307 4.39 -5.87 24.86
C PRO A 307 5.76 -5.47 25.43
N LEU A 308 6.09 -4.19 25.27
CA LEU A 308 7.22 -3.52 25.89
C LEU A 308 6.70 -2.39 26.78
N THR A 309 7.02 -2.44 28.07
CA THR A 309 6.97 -1.25 28.93
C THR A 309 8.35 -0.63 28.92
N TRP A 310 8.44 0.65 28.64
CA TRP A 310 9.71 1.32 28.41
C TRP A 310 9.86 2.58 29.24
N SER A 311 11.10 2.84 29.63
CA SER A 311 11.62 4.07 30.18
C SER A 311 13.06 4.26 29.67
N PRO A 312 13.66 5.45 29.81
CA PRO A 312 15.01 5.71 29.30
C PRO A 312 16.10 4.76 29.79
N TYR A 313 15.96 4.24 31.01
CA TYR A 313 16.98 3.45 31.69
C TYR A 313 16.49 2.05 32.10
N GLY A 314 15.32 1.63 31.60
CA GLY A 314 14.81 0.30 31.87
C GLY A 314 13.60 -0.02 31.02
N TYR A 315 13.45 -1.30 30.69
CA TYR A 315 12.25 -1.80 30.03
C TYR A 315 11.91 -3.19 30.58
N SER A 316 10.64 -3.56 30.49
CA SER A 316 10.17 -4.90 30.86
C SER A 316 9.13 -5.42 29.87
N THR A 317 8.99 -6.74 29.82
CA THR A 317 8.06 -7.45 28.93
C THR A 317 7.47 -8.65 29.65
N TYR A 318 6.41 -9.22 29.09
CA TYR A 318 5.75 -10.43 29.56
C TYR A 318 5.00 -11.11 28.40
N ARG A 319 4.50 -12.32 28.61
CA ARG A 319 3.58 -13.00 27.68
C ARG A 319 2.14 -12.64 28.06
N GLY A 320 1.47 -11.85 27.22
CA GLY A 320 0.04 -11.57 27.33
C GLY A 320 -0.82 -12.56 26.53
N SER A 321 -2.13 -12.52 26.77
CA SER A 321 -3.18 -13.35 26.13
C SER A 321 -3.96 -12.60 25.06
#